data_AF-X1N887-F1
#
_entry.id   AF-X1N887-F1
#
_cell.length_a   1.000
_cell.length_b   1.000
_cell.length_c   1.000
_cell.angle_alpha   90.00
_cell.angle_beta   90.00
_cell.angle_gamma   90.00
#
_symmetry.space_group_name_H-M   'P 1'
#
loop_
_entity.id
_entity.type
_entity.pdbx_description
1 polymer ?
#
loop_
_entity_poly.entity_id
_entity_poly.type
_entity_poly.pdbx_seq_one_letter_code
_entity_poly.pdbx_strand_id
1 'polypeptide(L)' 'LAKKMSKLRLELTLRELVGVGALWPYHVLAERAGGKVAQAEHTVIVTEDGCEVTTR' A
#
# COMPACT_ATOMS: atom_id res chain seq x y z
N LEU A 1 -9.56 -18.05 1.09
CA LEU A 1 -10.33 -18.03 -0.17
C LEU A 1 -9.44 -17.68 -1.37
N ALA A 2 -8.82 -16.49 -1.40
CA ALA A 2 -7.97 -16.03 -2.52
C ALA A 2 -6.82 -17.00 -2.89
N LYS A 3 -6.10 -17.56 -1.89
CA LYS A 3 -5.03 -18.55 -2.11
C LYS A 3 -5.46 -19.84 -2.84
N LYS A 4 -6.77 -20.12 -2.92
CA LYS A 4 -7.34 -21.30 -3.59
C LYS A 4 -7.85 -20.98 -5.02
N MET A 5 -7.81 -19.72 -5.45
CA MET A 5 -8.27 -19.29 -6.77
C MET A 5 -7.13 -19.39 -7.81
N SER A 6 -7.46 -19.65 -9.07
CA SER A 6 -6.49 -19.49 -10.16
C SER A 6 -6.11 -18.02 -10.32
N LYS A 7 -4.88 -17.76 -10.80
CA LYS A 7 -4.38 -16.39 -11.01
C LYS A 7 -5.32 -15.57 -11.89
N LEU A 8 -5.77 -16.14 -13.01
CA LEU A 8 -6.70 -15.49 -13.93
C LEU A 8 -8.02 -15.11 -13.25
N ARG A 9 -8.62 -16.03 -12.49
CA ARG A 9 -9.88 -15.76 -11.79
C ARG A 9 -9.70 -14.64 -10.76
N LEU A 10 -8.59 -14.66 -10.02
CA LEU A 10 -8.29 -13.64 -9.04
C LEU A 10 -8.13 -12.25 -9.70
N GLU A 11 -7.41 -12.16 -10.82
CA GLU A 11 -7.22 -10.90 -11.56
C GLU A 11 -8.54 -10.33 -12.09
N LEU A 12 -9.41 -11.16 -12.67
CA LEU A 12 -10.71 -10.72 -13.17
C LEU A 12 -11.60 -10.22 -12.04
N THR A 13 -11.70 -10.96 -10.93
CA THR A 13 -12.49 -10.54 -9.77
C THR A 13 -11.97 -9.23 -9.16
N LEU A 14 -10.65 -9.04 -9.08
CA LEU A 14 -10.08 -7.77 -8.61
C LEU A 14 -10.43 -6.60 -9.52
N ARG A 15 -10.40 -6.79 -10.86
CA ARG A 15 -10.81 -5.76 -11.82
C ARG A 15 -12.29 -5.39 -11.69
N GLU A 16 -13.16 -6.38 -11.51
CA GLU A 16 -14.59 -6.14 -11.25
C GLU A 16 -14.80 -5.30 -9.98
N LEU A 17 -14.13 -5.67 -8.89
CA LEU A 17 -14.21 -4.95 -7.62
C LEU A 17 -13.69 -3.51 -7.71
N VAL A 18 -12.62 -3.28 -8.48
CA VAL A 18 -12.15 -1.92 -8.79
C VAL A 18 -13.16 -1.17 -9.65
N GLY A 19 -13.71 -1.82 -10.69
CA GLY A 19 -14.68 -1.20 -11.61
C GLY A 19 -15.97 -0.74 -10.93
N VAL A 20 -16.40 -1.44 -9.88
CA VAL A 20 -17.58 -1.05 -9.08
C VAL A 20 -17.26 -0.12 -7.90
N GLY A 21 -15.98 0.26 -7.71
CA GLY A 21 -15.57 1.09 -6.58
C GLY A 21 -15.69 0.38 -5.23
N ALA A 22 -15.50 -0.93 -5.18
CA ALA A 22 -15.33 -1.65 -3.91
C ALA A 22 -13.86 -1.64 -3.46
N LEU A 23 -12.93 -1.50 -4.40
CA LEU A 23 -11.49 -1.43 -4.16
C LEU A 23 -10.85 -0.27 -4.94
N TRP A 24 -9.83 0.34 -4.34
CA TRP A 24 -8.98 1.34 -5.00
C TRP A 24 -7.56 0.78 -5.11
N PRO A 25 -7.00 0.69 -6.33
CA PRO A 25 -5.64 0.21 -6.50
C PRO A 25 -4.62 1.26 -6.06
N TYR A 26 -3.61 0.82 -5.31
CA TYR A 26 -2.39 1.60 -5.06
C TYR A 26 -1.32 1.17 -6.06
N HIS A 27 -1.12 1.99 -7.10
CA HIS A 27 -0.13 1.72 -8.12
C HIS A 27 1.30 1.93 -7.60
N VAL A 28 2.27 1.27 -8.24
CA VAL A 28 3.68 1.48 -7.95
C VAL A 28 4.04 2.94 -8.24
N LEU A 29 4.61 3.62 -7.25
CA LEU A 29 5.16 4.97 -7.41
C LEU A 29 6.64 4.84 -7.77
N ALA A 30 7.03 5.37 -8.93
CA ALA A 30 8.41 5.32 -9.42
C ALA A 30 8.97 6.74 -9.59
N GLU A 31 10.26 6.91 -9.32
CA GLU A 31 10.98 8.16 -9.60
C GLU A 31 10.96 8.42 -11.11
N ARG A 32 10.61 9.65 -11.52
CA ARG A 32 10.28 9.98 -12.91
C ARG A 32 11.46 9.82 -13.86
N ALA A 33 12.67 10.11 -13.41
CA ALA A 33 13.89 10.01 -14.19
C ALA A 33 14.64 8.67 -13.94
N GLY A 34 14.05 7.74 -13.19
CA GLY A 34 14.68 6.47 -12.83
C GLY A 34 15.81 6.61 -11.80
N GLY A 35 15.85 7.71 -11.05
CA GLY A 35 16.79 7.93 -9.95
C GLY A 35 16.63 6.89 -8.83
N LYS A 36 17.69 6.72 -8.05
CA LYS A 36 17.63 5.88 -6.84
C LYS A 36 16.76 6.58 -5.78
N VAL A 37 15.91 5.81 -5.11
CA VAL A 37 15.07 6.28 -4.01
C VAL A 37 15.56 5.63 -2.71
N ALA A 38 15.71 6.44 -1.67
CA ALA A 38 15.92 6.00 -0.30
C ALA A 38 14.77 6.52 0.58
N GLN A 39 14.38 5.75 1.59
CA GLN A 39 13.25 6.08 2.46
C GLN A 39 13.52 5.57 3.88
N ALA A 40 13.01 6.29 4.87
CA ALA A 40 12.94 5.91 6.28
C ALA A 40 11.57 6.33 6.83
N GLU A 41 11.02 5.60 7.79
CA GLU A 41 9.71 5.89 8.37
C GLU A 41 9.66 5.46 9.83
N HIS A 42 9.01 6.29 10.65
CA HIS A 42 8.60 5.97 12.00
C HIS A 42 7.16 6.41 12.22
N THR A 43 6.40 5.60 12.94
CA THR A 43 5.13 6.00 13.53
C THR A 43 5.38 6.62 14.91
N VAL A 44 4.71 7.74 15.20
CA VAL A 44 4.84 8.44 16.49
C VAL A 44 3.48 8.76 17.11
N ILE A 45 3.45 8.83 18.44
CA ILE A 45 2.31 9.37 19.21
C ILE A 45 2.76 10.72 19.78
N VAL A 46 2.01 11.79 19.47
CA VAL A 46 2.30 13.13 19.97
C VAL A 46 1.78 13.27 21.40
N THR A 47 2.62 13.80 22.29
CA THR A 47 2.32 14.08 23.70
C THR A 47 2.58 15.55 24.03
N GLU A 48 2.24 15.98 25.24
CA GLU A 48 2.50 17.35 25.69
C GLU A 48 4.01 17.66 25.72
N ASP A 49 4.84 16.69 26.12
CA ASP A 49 6.30 16.85 26.26
C ASP A 49 7.10 16.46 25.01
N GLY A 50 6.45 16.05 23.91
CA GLY A 50 7.13 15.66 22.68
C GLY A 50 6.43 14.55 21.90
N CYS A 51 7.15 13.49 21.55
CA CYS A 51 6.57 12.32 20.90
C CYS A 51 7.19 11.00 21.36
N GLU A 52 6.36 9.97 21.44
CA GLU A 52 6.79 8.59 21.59
C GLU A 52 6.96 7.97 20.20
N VAL A 53 8.13 7.40 19.92
CA VAL A 53 8.38 6.66 18.68
C VAL A 53 8.01 5.20 18.90
N THR A 54 6.97 4.72 18.23
CA THR A 54 6.41 3.37 18.46
C THR A 54 7.09 2.27 17.65
N THR A 55 8.00 2.63 16.77
CA THR A 55 8.59 1.76 15.73
C THR A 55 10.12 1.81 15.74
N ARG A 56 10.72 2.10 16.91
CA ARG A 56 12.17 2.16 17.11
C ARG A 56 12.87 0.82 16.85
#